data_AF-A0A2U3KBC8-F1
#
_entry.id   AF-A0A2U3KBC8-F1
#
_cell.length_a   1.000
_cell.length_b   1.000
_cell.length_c   1.000
_cell.angle_alpha   90.00
_cell.angle_beta   90.00
_cell.angle_gamma   90.00
#
_symmetry.space_group_name_H-M   'P 1'
#
loop_
_entity.id
_entity.type
_entity.pdbx_description
1 polymer ?
#
loop_
_entity_poly.entity_id
_entity_poly.type
_entity_poly.pdbx_seq_one_letter_code
_entity_poly.pdbx_strand_id
1 'polypeptide(L)'
;MNGTETRADEVIRLMRERGGEAYFGEPVSQLEHALEAAWFARRANSAPTLVAAALLHDIGHLLHDLPENVADEGVDTRHEEAGYDWLLARFGPAVAEPVRAHVAAKRYLCRADPEYSARLSPASVESLALQGGPFTEEQAGEFERLPWYRDAVTLRRWDDAAKQPGLAVPGLEEYRALLDALPAPGNAAQQNPDRVRAGCLTDVGTAPLLAKGEGRSRLCYGYHVPADR
;
A
#
# COMPACT_ATOMS: atom_id res chain seq x y z
N MET A 1 -35.27 -4.08 8.29
CA MET A 1 -34.26 -5.05 8.73
C MET A 1 -32.95 -4.29 8.82
N ASN A 2 -32.52 -3.88 10.02
CA ASN A 2 -31.22 -3.24 10.18
C ASN A 2 -30.18 -4.36 10.31
N GLY A 3 -29.75 -4.90 9.17
CA GLY A 3 -28.58 -5.77 9.14
C GLY A 3 -27.35 -4.92 9.46
N THR A 4 -26.47 -5.42 10.32
CA THR A 4 -25.17 -4.78 10.57
C THR A 4 -24.41 -4.67 9.26
N GLU A 5 -24.02 -3.46 8.84
CA GLU A 5 -23.17 -3.22 7.67
C GLU A 5 -21.88 -4.03 7.82
N THR A 6 -21.53 -4.83 6.81
CA THR A 6 -20.27 -5.58 6.80
C THR A 6 -19.10 -4.66 6.40
N ARG A 7 -17.85 -5.08 6.68
CA ARG A 7 -16.67 -4.36 6.19
C ARG A 7 -16.64 -4.26 4.67
N ALA A 8 -17.09 -5.31 3.96
CA ALA A 8 -17.19 -5.27 2.51
C ALA A 8 -18.26 -4.29 2.04
N ASP A 9 -19.41 -4.20 2.72
CA ASP A 9 -20.45 -3.21 2.41
C ASP A 9 -19.91 -1.78 2.53
N GLU A 10 -19.21 -1.48 3.62
CA GLU A 10 -18.62 -0.16 3.85
C GLU A 10 -17.61 0.22 2.74
N VAL A 11 -16.68 -0.69 2.42
CA VAL A 11 -15.71 -0.49 1.32
C VAL A 11 -16.42 -0.26 -0.01
N ILE A 12 -17.35 -1.14 -0.38
CA ILE A 12 -18.04 -1.09 -1.68
C ILE A 12 -18.87 0.19 -1.79
N ARG A 13 -19.54 0.59 -0.72
CA ARG A 13 -20.30 1.84 -0.66
C ARG A 13 -19.37 3.04 -0.87
N LEU A 14 -18.28 3.12 -0.10
CA LEU A 14 -17.32 4.22 -0.19
C LEU A 14 -16.72 4.35 -1.61
N MET A 15 -16.27 3.23 -2.18
CA MET A 15 -15.70 3.17 -3.52
C MET A 15 -16.71 3.54 -4.62
N ARG A 16 -17.99 3.18 -4.47
CA ARG A 16 -19.04 3.56 -5.41
C ARG A 16 -19.43 5.03 -5.32
N GLU A 17 -19.50 5.56 -4.10
CA GLU A 17 -19.94 6.92 -3.83
C GLU A 17 -18.87 7.96 -4.21
N ARG A 18 -17.59 7.62 -3.99
CA ARG A 18 -16.48 8.57 -4.12
C ARG A 18 -15.39 8.17 -5.12
N GLY A 19 -15.30 6.89 -5.49
CA GLY A 19 -14.22 6.41 -6.37
C GLY A 19 -14.38 6.76 -7.85
N GLY A 20 -15.51 7.35 -8.26
CA GLY A 20 -15.75 7.73 -9.66
C GLY A 20 -15.02 9.00 -10.12
N GLU A 21 -14.38 9.72 -9.19
CA GLU A 21 -13.63 10.94 -9.49
C GLU A 21 -12.26 10.64 -10.12
N ALA A 22 -11.63 11.65 -10.72
CA ALA A 22 -10.42 11.49 -11.52
C ALA A 22 -9.22 11.19 -10.61
N TYR A 23 -8.35 10.28 -11.01
CA TYR A 23 -7.18 9.94 -10.21
C TYR A 23 -6.02 10.92 -10.46
N PHE A 24 -6.07 12.11 -9.84
CA PHE A 24 -4.93 13.07 -9.72
C PHE A 24 -4.07 13.24 -10.98
N GLY A 25 -4.69 13.54 -12.12
CA GLY A 25 -4.00 13.76 -13.40
C GLY A 25 -3.64 12.50 -14.19
N GLU A 26 -4.00 11.31 -13.68
CA GLU A 26 -3.90 10.04 -14.38
C GLU A 26 -5.14 9.78 -15.23
N PRO A 27 -5.03 8.97 -16.31
CA PRO A 27 -6.13 8.76 -17.26
C PRO A 27 -7.14 7.69 -16.79
N VAL A 28 -7.33 7.55 -15.48
CA VAL A 28 -8.24 6.59 -14.83
C VAL A 28 -8.95 7.26 -13.66
N SER A 29 -10.10 6.74 -13.24
CA SER A 29 -10.74 7.09 -11.98
C SER A 29 -10.05 6.41 -10.78
N GLN A 30 -10.28 6.91 -9.57
CA GLN A 30 -9.77 6.29 -8.34
C GLN A 30 -10.24 4.83 -8.21
N LEU A 31 -11.48 4.54 -8.62
CA LEU A 31 -12.05 3.20 -8.63
C LEU A 31 -11.38 2.30 -9.66
N GLU A 32 -11.17 2.76 -10.90
CA GLU A 32 -10.47 1.99 -11.93
C GLU A 32 -9.06 1.64 -11.47
N HIS A 33 -8.32 2.63 -10.96
CA HIS A 33 -7.00 2.44 -10.39
C HIS A 33 -6.96 1.36 -9.30
N ALA A 34 -7.86 1.45 -8.31
CA ALA A 34 -7.97 0.47 -7.24
C ALA A 34 -8.28 -0.96 -7.76
N LEU A 35 -9.19 -1.09 -8.73
CA LEU A 35 -9.58 -2.37 -9.31
C LEU A 35 -8.45 -2.99 -10.14
N GLU A 36 -7.71 -2.19 -10.91
CA GLU A 36 -6.55 -2.63 -11.68
C GLU A 36 -5.43 -3.12 -10.76
N ALA A 37 -5.09 -2.38 -9.71
CA ALA A 37 -4.08 -2.78 -8.73
C ALA A 37 -4.44 -4.12 -8.07
N ALA A 38 -5.69 -4.25 -7.61
CA ALA A 38 -6.19 -5.50 -7.03
C ALA A 38 -6.19 -6.66 -8.03
N TRP A 39 -6.48 -6.39 -9.30
CA TRP A 39 -6.44 -7.39 -10.36
C TRP A 39 -5.02 -7.89 -10.63
N PHE A 40 -4.03 -7.00 -10.68
CA PHE A 40 -2.62 -7.39 -10.79
C PHE A 40 -2.17 -8.25 -9.60
N ALA A 41 -2.56 -7.88 -8.38
CA ALA A 41 -2.28 -8.66 -7.18
C ALA A 41 -2.89 -10.08 -7.24
N ARG A 42 -4.15 -10.20 -7.69
CA ARG A 42 -4.80 -11.51 -7.90
C ARG A 42 -4.09 -12.34 -8.97
N ARG A 43 -3.70 -11.74 -10.08
CA ARG A 43 -2.97 -12.42 -11.16
C ARG A 43 -1.58 -12.90 -10.74
N ALA A 44 -0.95 -12.20 -9.80
CA ALA A 44 0.28 -12.62 -9.17
C ALA A 44 0.10 -13.74 -8.12
N ASN A 45 -1.14 -14.23 -7.93
CA ASN A 45 -1.50 -15.24 -6.93
C ASN A 45 -1.04 -14.86 -5.51
N SER A 46 -1.18 -13.56 -5.18
CA SER A 46 -0.74 -13.01 -3.90
C SER A 46 -1.68 -13.35 -2.75
N ALA A 47 -1.20 -13.20 -1.52
CA ALA A 47 -2.01 -13.44 -0.33
C ALA A 47 -3.29 -12.58 -0.32
N PRO A 48 -4.43 -13.07 0.22
CA PRO A 48 -5.68 -12.31 0.26
C PRO A 48 -5.55 -10.93 0.92
N THR A 49 -4.74 -10.82 1.97
CA THR A 49 -4.47 -9.53 2.64
C THR A 49 -3.74 -8.55 1.73
N LEU A 50 -2.81 -9.02 0.90
CA LEU A 50 -2.07 -8.16 -0.03
C LEU A 50 -2.92 -7.78 -1.25
N VAL A 51 -3.84 -8.65 -1.68
CA VAL A 51 -4.88 -8.29 -2.67
C VAL A 51 -5.80 -7.20 -2.12
N ALA A 52 -6.24 -7.31 -0.86
CA ALA A 52 -7.02 -6.26 -0.21
C ALA A 52 -6.22 -4.96 -0.04
N ALA A 53 -4.92 -5.05 0.32
CA ALA A 53 -4.05 -3.88 0.38
C ALA A 53 -3.95 -3.19 -0.98
N ALA A 54 -3.83 -3.93 -2.08
CA ALA A 54 -3.84 -3.37 -3.43
C ALA A 54 -5.15 -2.67 -3.77
N LEU A 55 -6.29 -3.27 -3.43
CA LEU A 55 -7.61 -2.65 -3.62
C LEU A 55 -7.79 -1.36 -2.80
N LEU A 56 -7.13 -1.24 -1.64
CA LEU A 56 -7.43 -0.21 -0.65
C LEU A 56 -6.29 0.77 -0.38
N HIS A 57 -5.20 0.72 -1.15
CA HIS A 57 -4.00 1.50 -0.82
C HIS A 57 -4.23 3.01 -0.83
N ASP A 58 -5.10 3.49 -1.71
CA ASP A 58 -5.46 4.89 -1.84
C ASP A 58 -6.80 5.25 -1.17
N ILE A 59 -7.34 4.38 -0.31
CA ILE A 59 -8.62 4.63 0.37
C ILE A 59 -8.60 5.93 1.19
N GLY A 60 -7.43 6.38 1.64
CA GLY A 60 -7.25 7.64 2.37
C GLY A 60 -7.82 8.85 1.63
N HIS A 61 -7.71 8.90 0.30
CA HIS A 61 -8.28 9.99 -0.51
C HIS A 61 -9.80 10.06 -0.42
N LEU A 62 -10.47 8.92 -0.20
CA LEU A 62 -11.93 8.84 -0.09
C LEU A 62 -12.44 9.17 1.31
N LEU A 63 -11.58 9.16 2.33
CA LEU A 63 -11.95 9.30 3.74
C LEU A 63 -12.04 10.76 4.22
N HIS A 64 -11.54 11.71 3.43
CA HIS A 64 -11.62 13.14 3.73
C HIS A 64 -12.39 13.91 2.67
N ASP A 65 -12.93 15.07 3.03
CA ASP A 65 -13.60 15.97 2.09
C ASP A 65 -12.64 17.03 1.51
N LEU A 66 -11.33 16.77 1.52
CA LEU A 66 -10.34 17.66 0.89
C LEU A 66 -10.50 17.64 -0.64
N PRO A 67 -10.40 18.80 -1.32
CA PRO A 67 -10.45 18.87 -2.78
C PRO A 67 -9.35 18.06 -3.49
N GLU A 68 -9.61 17.54 -4.70
CA GLU A 68 -8.61 16.77 -5.47
C GLU A 68 -7.39 17.60 -5.89
N ASN A 69 -7.54 18.93 -6.02
CA ASN A 69 -6.48 19.84 -6.46
C ASN A 69 -5.52 20.26 -5.33
N VAL A 70 -5.65 19.70 -4.12
CA VAL A 70 -4.78 20.05 -2.98
C VAL A 70 -3.31 19.68 -3.26
N ALA A 71 -3.06 18.65 -4.08
CA ALA A 71 -1.72 18.32 -4.57
C ALA A 71 -1.18 19.39 -5.54
N ASP A 72 -2.03 19.95 -6.41
CA ASP A 72 -1.69 21.06 -7.32
C ASP A 72 -1.39 22.36 -6.55
N GLU A 73 -1.92 22.47 -5.33
CA GLU A 73 -1.63 23.54 -4.38
C GLU A 73 -0.35 23.29 -3.56
N GLY A 74 0.37 22.20 -3.84
CA GLY A 74 1.66 21.86 -3.24
C GLY A 74 1.56 21.21 -1.85
N VAL A 75 0.38 20.69 -1.48
CA VAL A 75 0.16 20.08 -0.17
C VAL A 75 0.12 18.55 -0.29
N ASP A 76 0.97 17.89 0.50
CA ASP A 76 0.91 16.44 0.69
C ASP A 76 -0.26 16.08 1.62
N THR A 77 -1.26 15.39 1.09
CA THR A 77 -2.47 15.01 1.84
C THR A 77 -2.23 13.88 2.84
N ARG A 78 -1.07 13.23 2.82
CA ARG A 78 -0.72 12.10 3.71
C ARG A 78 -1.82 11.03 3.73
N HIS A 79 -2.33 10.70 2.56
CA HIS A 79 -3.46 9.79 2.41
C HIS A 79 -3.13 8.38 2.92
N GLU A 80 -1.87 7.99 2.88
CA GLU A 80 -1.37 6.74 3.43
C GLU A 80 -1.52 6.68 4.96
N GLU A 81 -1.42 7.82 5.65
CA GLU A 81 -1.65 7.90 7.11
C GLU A 81 -3.15 7.87 7.42
N ALA A 82 -3.97 8.63 6.67
CA ALA A 82 -5.43 8.64 6.84
C ALA A 82 -6.05 7.26 6.57
N GLY A 83 -5.58 6.58 5.52
CA GLY A 83 -5.99 5.21 5.20
C GLY A 83 -5.54 4.18 6.24
N TYR A 84 -4.34 4.36 6.82
CA TYR A 84 -3.76 3.40 7.75
C TYR A 84 -4.64 3.14 8.97
N ASP A 85 -5.07 4.18 9.68
CA ASP A 85 -5.86 4.02 10.91
C ASP A 85 -7.21 3.34 10.62
N TRP A 86 -7.84 3.73 9.50
CA TRP A 86 -9.11 3.16 9.06
C TRP A 86 -8.97 1.67 8.71
N LEU A 87 -7.89 1.30 8.02
CA LEU A 87 -7.58 -0.07 7.63
C LEU A 87 -7.15 -0.93 8.81
N LEU A 88 -6.34 -0.39 9.73
CA LEU A 88 -5.86 -1.12 10.90
C LEU A 88 -7.04 -1.56 11.77
N ALA A 89 -8.01 -0.66 11.96
CA ALA A 89 -9.24 -0.93 12.72
C ALA A 89 -10.20 -1.92 12.03
N ARG A 90 -10.03 -2.23 10.74
CA ARG A 90 -10.96 -3.10 9.97
C ARG A 90 -10.34 -4.40 9.50
N PHE A 91 -9.10 -4.37 9.04
CA PHE A 91 -8.43 -5.49 8.36
C PHE A 91 -7.10 -5.87 9.02
N GLY A 92 -6.64 -5.11 10.02
CA GLY A 92 -5.42 -5.39 10.75
C GLY A 92 -4.13 -5.03 10.00
N PRO A 93 -2.97 -5.29 10.61
CA PRO A 93 -1.68 -4.81 10.12
C PRO A 93 -1.29 -5.41 8.77
N ALA A 94 -1.78 -6.60 8.43
CA ALA A 94 -1.47 -7.27 7.18
C ALA A 94 -2.02 -6.59 5.93
N VAL A 95 -3.02 -5.73 6.10
CA VAL A 95 -3.53 -4.85 5.04
C VAL A 95 -3.00 -3.44 5.27
N ALA A 96 -3.06 -2.94 6.51
CA ALA A 96 -2.75 -1.55 6.81
C ALA A 96 -1.27 -1.19 6.63
N GLU A 97 -0.33 -2.06 7.01
CA GLU A 97 1.11 -1.74 6.98
C GLU A 97 1.67 -1.62 5.55
N PRO A 98 1.38 -2.53 4.60
CA PRO A 98 1.77 -2.32 3.20
C PRO A 98 1.19 -1.02 2.62
N VAL A 99 -0.06 -0.70 2.96
CA VAL A 99 -0.71 0.54 2.52
C VAL A 99 -0.01 1.77 3.10
N ARG A 100 0.22 1.83 4.40
CA ARG A 100 0.96 2.94 5.03
C ARG A 100 2.35 3.16 4.41
N ALA A 101 2.99 2.08 3.99
CA ALA A 101 4.34 2.10 3.45
C ALA A 101 4.42 2.33 1.92
N HIS A 102 3.30 2.43 1.19
CA HIS A 102 3.34 2.47 -0.27
C HIS A 102 4.00 3.76 -0.84
N VAL A 103 3.83 4.91 -0.18
CA VAL A 103 4.54 6.16 -0.54
C VAL A 103 6.05 6.02 -0.32
N ALA A 104 6.45 5.49 0.84
CA ALA A 104 7.84 5.19 1.15
C ALA A 104 8.44 4.19 0.14
N ALA A 105 7.66 3.20 -0.30
CA ALA A 105 8.06 2.23 -1.31
C ALA A 105 8.36 2.88 -2.67
N LYS A 106 7.63 3.93 -3.07
CA LYS A 106 7.95 4.72 -4.27
C LYS A 106 9.35 5.31 -4.17
N ARG A 107 9.63 5.99 -3.06
CA ARG A 107 10.92 6.66 -2.79
C ARG A 107 12.07 5.67 -2.76
N TYR A 108 11.84 4.50 -2.16
CA TYR A 108 12.78 3.38 -2.15
C TYR A 108 13.06 2.87 -3.57
N LEU A 109 12.01 2.56 -4.35
CA LEU A 109 12.17 2.03 -5.70
C LEU A 109 12.88 3.02 -6.64
N CYS A 110 12.61 4.33 -6.52
CA CYS A 110 13.34 5.33 -7.30
C CYS A 110 14.85 5.37 -6.98
N ARG A 111 15.24 5.00 -5.76
CA ARG A 111 16.65 4.87 -5.35
C ARG A 111 17.26 3.55 -5.84
N ALA A 112 16.52 2.46 -5.70
CA ALA A 112 17.03 1.10 -5.91
C ALA A 112 17.00 0.66 -7.39
N ASP A 113 16.12 1.23 -8.20
CA ASP A 113 15.80 0.78 -9.55
C ASP A 113 15.67 2.00 -10.50
N PRO A 114 16.75 2.35 -11.24
CA PRO A 114 16.72 3.47 -12.17
C PRO A 114 15.70 3.32 -13.30
N GLU A 115 15.42 2.09 -13.74
CA GLU A 115 14.41 1.83 -14.76
C GLU A 115 13.00 2.09 -14.24
N TYR A 116 12.74 1.76 -12.98
CA TYR A 116 11.49 2.13 -12.32
C TYR A 116 11.30 3.64 -12.25
N SER A 117 12.34 4.40 -11.85
CA SER A 117 12.25 5.86 -11.78
C SER A 117 11.93 6.48 -13.14
N ALA A 118 12.45 5.91 -14.23
CA ALA A 118 12.21 6.39 -15.59
C ALA A 118 10.79 6.10 -16.11
N ARG A 119 10.05 5.22 -15.43
CA ARG A 119 8.71 4.78 -15.82
C ARG A 119 7.58 5.45 -15.05
N LEU A 120 7.89 6.29 -14.06
CA LEU A 120 6.87 7.02 -13.33
C LEU A 120 6.07 7.93 -14.28
N SER A 121 4.77 8.02 -14.04
CA SER A 121 3.92 9.01 -14.71
C SER A 121 4.33 10.43 -14.30
N PRO A 122 3.98 11.47 -15.09
CA PRO A 122 4.22 12.86 -14.71
C PRO A 122 3.69 13.21 -13.31
N ALA A 123 2.46 12.79 -12.98
CA ALA A 123 1.86 13.02 -11.65
C ALA A 123 2.63 12.29 -10.53
N SER A 124 3.16 11.10 -10.80
CA SER A 124 3.99 10.36 -9.82
C SER A 124 5.36 11.01 -9.58
N VAL A 125 5.93 11.65 -10.61
CA VAL A 125 7.18 12.42 -10.50
C VAL A 125 6.96 13.69 -9.67
N GLU A 126 5.87 14.41 -9.91
CA GLU A 126 5.52 15.61 -9.15
C GLU A 126 5.28 15.30 -7.67
N SER A 127 4.43 14.31 -7.38
CA SER A 127 4.20 13.87 -6.00
C SER A 127 5.46 13.33 -5.32
N LEU A 128 6.37 12.68 -6.06
CA LEU A 128 7.66 12.24 -5.51
C LEU A 128 8.50 13.42 -5.01
N ALA A 129 8.50 14.56 -5.71
CA ALA A 129 9.23 15.75 -5.30
C ALA A 129 8.67 16.33 -3.99
N LEU A 130 7.34 16.40 -3.87
CA LEU A 130 6.66 16.86 -2.64
C LEU A 130 6.91 15.92 -1.45
N GLN A 131 7.05 14.62 -1.71
CA GLN A 131 7.28 13.59 -0.69
C GLN A 131 8.75 13.42 -0.28
N GLY A 132 9.64 14.33 -0.73
CA GLY A 132 11.05 14.35 -0.34
C GLY A 132 11.99 13.52 -1.23
N GLY A 133 11.58 13.19 -2.45
CA GLY A 133 12.43 12.59 -3.48
C GLY A 133 12.84 11.13 -3.21
N PRO A 134 13.72 10.55 -4.05
CA PRO A 134 14.27 9.21 -3.82
C PRO A 134 14.97 9.09 -2.46
N PHE A 135 14.92 7.91 -1.85
CA PHE A 135 15.59 7.67 -0.56
C PHE A 135 17.11 7.84 -0.63
N THR A 136 17.69 8.26 0.49
CA THR A 136 19.13 8.07 0.77
C THR A 136 19.44 6.61 1.09
N GLU A 137 20.72 6.25 1.11
CA GLU A 137 21.19 4.93 1.55
C GLU A 137 20.66 4.56 2.95
N GLU A 138 20.72 5.51 3.88
CA GLU A 138 20.27 5.34 5.26
C GLU A 138 18.76 5.10 5.34
N GLN A 139 17.97 5.94 4.66
CA GLN A 139 16.52 5.79 4.59
C GLN A 139 16.10 4.45 3.98
N ALA A 140 16.80 4.00 2.94
CA ALA A 140 16.56 2.69 2.34
C ALA A 140 16.85 1.56 3.34
N GLY A 141 17.96 1.63 4.07
CA GLY A 141 18.31 0.65 5.11
C GLY A 141 17.39 0.67 6.34
N GLU A 142 16.74 1.78 6.64
CA GLU A 142 15.68 1.84 7.65
C GLU A 142 14.37 1.22 7.13
N PHE A 143 14.00 1.54 5.89
CA PHE A 143 12.81 1.01 5.24
C PHE A 143 12.85 -0.51 5.09
N GLU A 144 13.99 -1.08 4.70
CA GLU A 144 14.19 -2.53 4.58
C GLU A 144 14.08 -3.28 5.92
N ARG A 145 14.15 -2.59 7.06
CA ARG A 145 13.94 -3.19 8.39
C ARG A 145 12.46 -3.31 8.76
N LEU A 146 11.55 -2.69 8.01
CA LEU A 146 10.12 -2.82 8.25
C LEU A 146 9.66 -4.24 7.89
N PRO A 147 8.87 -4.92 8.75
CA PRO A 147 8.41 -6.30 8.49
C PRO A 147 7.67 -6.46 7.15
N TRP A 148 7.02 -5.40 6.69
CA TRP A 148 6.15 -5.38 5.50
C TRP A 148 6.80 -4.71 4.28
N TYR A 149 8.10 -4.39 4.32
CA TYR A 149 8.74 -3.61 3.24
C TYR A 149 8.60 -4.27 1.86
N ARG A 150 8.71 -5.61 1.78
CA ARG A 150 8.58 -6.36 0.53
C ARG A 150 7.18 -6.30 -0.04
N ASP A 151 6.18 -6.39 0.83
CA ASP A 151 4.78 -6.32 0.42
C ASP A 151 4.43 -4.90 -0.03
N ALA A 152 4.94 -3.87 0.66
CA ALA A 152 4.82 -2.47 0.24
C ALA A 152 5.49 -2.20 -1.12
N VAL A 153 6.69 -2.74 -1.36
CA VAL A 153 7.39 -2.63 -2.65
C VAL A 153 6.61 -3.35 -3.76
N THR A 154 6.07 -4.53 -3.47
CA THR A 154 5.28 -5.29 -4.44
C THR A 154 3.98 -4.55 -4.77
N LEU A 155 3.28 -4.06 -3.74
CA LEU A 155 2.09 -3.22 -3.87
C LEU A 155 2.37 -2.00 -4.73
N ARG A 156 3.46 -1.28 -4.46
CA ARG A 156 3.81 -0.07 -5.20
C ARG A 156 4.01 -0.33 -6.69
N ARG A 157 4.60 -1.47 -7.05
CA ARG A 157 4.74 -1.85 -8.48
C ARG A 157 3.41 -2.07 -9.18
N TRP A 158 2.36 -2.50 -8.45
CA TRP A 158 1.02 -2.60 -9.02
C TRP A 158 0.29 -1.27 -9.07
N ASP A 159 0.43 -0.42 -8.05
CA ASP A 159 -0.01 0.98 -8.06
C ASP A 159 0.49 1.69 -9.34
N ASP A 160 1.80 1.68 -9.61
CA ASP A 160 2.30 2.36 -10.82
C ASP A 160 1.87 1.71 -12.13
N ALA A 161 1.53 0.43 -12.12
CA ALA A 161 1.03 -0.27 -13.30
C ALA A 161 -0.47 -0.02 -13.56
N ALA A 162 -1.25 0.28 -12.52
CA ALA A 162 -2.71 0.39 -12.48
C ALA A 162 -3.23 1.72 -13.04
N LYS A 163 -2.77 2.09 -14.22
CA LYS A 163 -3.06 3.38 -14.87
C LYS A 163 -3.43 3.15 -16.34
N GLN A 164 -4.14 2.07 -16.64
CA GLN A 164 -4.40 1.57 -18.00
C GLN A 164 -5.85 1.88 -18.43
N PRO A 165 -6.10 2.97 -19.17
CA PRO A 165 -7.47 3.35 -19.52
C PRO A 165 -8.20 2.24 -20.27
N GLY A 166 -9.40 1.88 -19.77
CA GLY A 166 -10.25 0.86 -20.37
C GLY A 166 -9.77 -0.59 -20.17
N LEU A 167 -8.82 -0.85 -19.26
CA LEU A 167 -8.42 -2.21 -18.92
C LEU A 167 -9.61 -2.96 -18.28
N ALA A 168 -10.06 -4.03 -18.95
CA ALA A 168 -11.17 -4.83 -18.45
C ALA A 168 -10.74 -5.68 -17.23
N VAL A 169 -11.22 -5.28 -16.06
CA VAL A 169 -10.97 -5.97 -14.78
C VAL A 169 -12.27 -6.32 -14.05
N PRO A 170 -12.25 -7.31 -13.13
CA PRO A 170 -13.41 -7.61 -12.28
C PRO A 170 -13.82 -6.39 -11.46
N GLY A 171 -15.13 -6.16 -11.32
CA GLY A 171 -15.67 -5.06 -10.52
C GLY A 171 -15.63 -5.31 -9.00
N LEU A 172 -16.03 -4.32 -8.21
CA LEU A 172 -15.96 -4.33 -6.73
C LEU A 172 -16.57 -5.58 -6.07
N GLU A 173 -17.71 -6.06 -6.57
CA GLU A 173 -18.42 -7.20 -5.95
C GLU A 173 -17.60 -8.50 -6.00
N GLU A 174 -16.67 -8.63 -6.95
CA GLU A 174 -15.77 -9.78 -7.07
C GLU A 174 -14.73 -9.86 -5.94
N TYR A 175 -14.60 -8.79 -5.14
CA TYR A 175 -13.73 -8.71 -3.98
C TYR A 175 -14.48 -8.83 -2.65
N ARG A 176 -15.82 -8.81 -2.64
CA ARG A 176 -16.65 -8.88 -1.43
C ARG A 176 -16.30 -10.08 -0.56
N ALA A 177 -16.35 -11.28 -1.15
CA ALA A 177 -16.08 -12.52 -0.41
C ALA A 177 -14.67 -12.56 0.18
N LEU A 178 -13.69 -11.94 -0.50
CA LEU A 178 -12.33 -11.80 0.00
C LEU A 178 -12.30 -10.88 1.21
N LEU A 179 -12.91 -9.70 1.13
CA LEU A 179 -12.95 -8.71 2.22
C LEU A 179 -13.66 -9.24 3.46
N ASP A 180 -14.78 -9.94 3.29
CA ASP A 180 -15.54 -10.55 4.39
C ASP A 180 -14.78 -11.69 5.08
N ALA A 181 -14.00 -12.46 4.32
CA ALA A 181 -13.22 -13.58 4.83
C ALA A 181 -11.96 -13.16 5.59
N LEU A 182 -11.49 -11.92 5.45
CA LEU A 182 -10.33 -11.44 6.20
C LEU A 182 -10.64 -11.41 7.70
N PRO A 183 -9.71 -11.83 8.57
CA PRO A 183 -9.94 -11.83 10.01
C PRO A 183 -10.24 -10.41 10.50
N ALA A 184 -11.14 -10.30 11.48
CA ALA A 184 -11.33 -9.04 12.21
C ALA A 184 -10.02 -8.69 12.95
N PRO A 185 -9.77 -7.40 13.26
CA PRO A 185 -8.58 -7.02 14.02
C PRO A 185 -8.60 -7.72 15.38
N GLY A 186 -7.67 -8.65 15.58
CA GLY A 186 -7.58 -9.48 16.77
C GLY A 186 -6.12 -9.83 17.07
N ASN A 187 -5.66 -9.40 18.25
CA ASN A 187 -4.33 -9.48 18.86
C ASN A 187 -3.13 -9.72 17.92
N ALA A 188 -2.30 -8.67 17.79
CA ALA A 188 -1.19 -8.43 16.86
C ALA A 188 -0.08 -9.50 16.70
N ALA A 189 -0.22 -10.69 17.29
CA ALA A 189 0.76 -11.76 17.26
C ALA A 189 0.69 -12.67 16.01
N GLN A 190 -0.32 -12.52 15.16
CA GLN A 190 -0.48 -13.32 13.95
C GLN A 190 -0.73 -12.42 12.74
N GLN A 191 0.13 -12.58 11.71
CA GLN A 191 0.17 -11.88 10.41
C GLN A 191 1.12 -10.66 10.46
N ASN A 192 2.42 -10.74 10.11
CA ASN A 192 3.18 -11.62 9.21
C ASN A 192 4.60 -11.87 9.74
N PRO A 193 5.06 -13.13 9.87
CA PRO A 193 6.46 -13.44 10.06
C PRO A 193 6.99 -14.09 8.78
N ASP A 194 7.81 -13.40 7.98
CA ASP A 194 8.55 -13.92 6.82
C ASP A 194 8.14 -15.35 6.34
N ARG A 195 7.23 -15.43 5.36
CA ARG A 195 6.82 -16.65 4.62
C ARG A 195 6.03 -17.73 5.39
N VAL A 196 4.80 -17.96 4.93
CA VAL A 196 4.26 -19.33 4.82
C VAL A 196 4.19 -19.71 3.33
N ARG A 197 5.23 -20.45 2.91
CA ARG A 197 5.34 -21.34 1.74
C ARG A 197 5.37 -20.71 0.34
N ALA A 198 6.59 -20.40 -0.10
CA ALA A 198 7.01 -20.73 -1.45
C ALA A 198 6.85 -22.25 -1.66
N GLY A 199 5.92 -22.66 -2.52
CA GLY A 199 5.75 -24.04 -2.94
C GLY A 199 6.78 -24.43 -4.00
N CYS A 200 7.85 -25.08 -3.53
CA CYS A 200 8.68 -26.11 -4.16
C CYS A 200 8.91 -26.10 -5.69
N LEU A 201 10.19 -25.93 -6.09
CA LEU A 201 10.91 -26.81 -7.03
C LEU A 201 12.42 -26.82 -6.68
N THR A 202 12.83 -27.91 -6.02
CA THR A 202 14.14 -28.62 -5.94
C THR A 202 15.49 -27.87 -6.02
N ASP A 203 16.15 -27.78 -4.85
CA ASP A 203 17.46 -28.36 -4.47
C ASP A 203 18.63 -28.40 -5.47
N VAL A 204 19.73 -27.65 -5.20
CA VAL A 204 21.10 -28.20 -5.01
C VAL A 204 21.97 -27.22 -4.18
N GLY A 205 22.48 -27.68 -3.02
CA GLY A 205 23.92 -27.60 -2.69
C GLY A 205 24.52 -26.42 -1.89
N THR A 206 24.75 -26.69 -0.58
CA THR A 206 25.96 -26.40 0.24
C THR A 206 26.31 -24.95 0.74
N ALA A 207 25.86 -24.69 1.98
CA ALA A 207 26.47 -24.10 3.22
C ALA A 207 27.95 -23.55 3.27
N PRO A 208 28.42 -22.96 4.41
CA PRO A 208 27.93 -21.82 5.24
C PRO A 208 29.07 -20.87 5.74
N LEU A 209 28.78 -19.70 6.37
CA LEU A 209 29.69 -19.07 7.36
C LEU A 209 29.03 -18.04 8.33
N LEU A 210 28.99 -18.43 9.62
CA LEU A 210 29.17 -17.71 10.92
C LEU A 210 28.86 -16.19 11.07
N ALA A 211 27.89 -15.78 11.91
CA ALA A 211 27.98 -15.33 13.36
C ALA A 211 28.62 -13.93 13.55
N LYS A 212 28.19 -12.95 14.38
CA LYS A 212 27.44 -12.80 15.66
C LYS A 212 27.13 -11.28 15.85
N GLY A 213 26.21 -10.90 16.75
CA GLY A 213 26.28 -9.60 17.45
C GLY A 213 24.96 -8.98 17.90
N GLU A 214 24.71 -8.99 19.20
CA GLU A 214 23.52 -8.50 19.90
C GLU A 214 23.49 -6.97 20.09
N GLY A 215 22.28 -6.40 20.22
CA GLY A 215 22.10 -4.99 20.62
C GLY A 215 20.63 -4.56 20.60
N ARG A 216 19.83 -4.98 21.59
CA ARG A 216 18.47 -4.48 21.80
C ARG A 216 18.52 -3.09 22.44
N SER A 217 18.02 -2.08 21.74
CA SER A 217 17.50 -0.85 22.37
C SER A 217 16.12 -0.57 21.81
N ARG A 218 15.12 -0.57 22.69
CA ARG A 218 13.76 -0.10 22.40
C ARG A 218 13.82 1.42 22.40
N LEU A 219 13.63 2.03 21.24
CA LEU A 219 13.28 3.45 21.13
C LEU A 219 11.92 3.52 20.46
N CYS A 220 10.93 3.96 21.23
CA CYS A 220 9.65 4.40 20.71
C CYS A 220 9.90 5.70 19.94
N TYR A 221 9.70 5.70 18.63
CA TYR A 221 9.78 6.93 17.83
C TYR A 221 8.42 7.63 17.82
N GLY A 222 8.34 8.75 18.54
CA GLY A 222 7.39 9.82 18.23
C GLY A 222 8.02 10.73 17.20
N TYR A 223 7.33 10.96 16.07
CA TYR A 223 7.77 11.91 15.07
C TYR A 223 7.60 13.33 15.61
N HIS A 224 8.69 14.09 15.55
CA HIS A 224 8.76 15.48 16.01
C HIS A 224 8.11 16.39 14.97
N VAL A 225 7.03 17.06 15.36
CA VAL A 225 6.42 18.16 14.58
C VAL A 225 7.24 19.43 14.88
N PRO A 226 7.84 20.11 13.88
CA PRO A 226 8.43 21.41 14.12
C PRO A 226 7.30 22.43 14.37
N ALA A 227 7.43 23.19 15.47
CA ALA A 227 6.55 24.31 15.75
C ALA A 227 6.98 25.51 14.91
N ASP A 228 6.11 25.96 14.00
CA ASP A 228 6.31 27.19 13.25
C ASP A 228 6.13 28.44 14.11
N ARG A 229 6.94 29.46 13.79
CA ARG A 229 6.85 30.85 14.26
C ARG A 229 6.05 31.70 13.29
#